data_AF-A0A1E4H8W6-F1
#
_entry.id   AF-A0A1E4H8W6-F1
#
_cell.length_a   1.000
_cell.length_b   1.000
_cell.length_c   1.000
_cell.angle_alpha   90.00
_cell.angle_beta   90.00
_cell.angle_gamma   90.00
#
_symmetry.space_group_name_H-M   'P 1'
#
loop_
_entity.id
_entity.type
_entity.pdbx_description
1 polymer ?
#
loop_
_entity_poly.entity_id
_entity_poly.type
_entity_poly.pdbx_seq_one_letter_code
_entity_poly.pdbx_strand_id
1 'polypeptide(L)' 'MPGLESFSHWIVLLVLAVLIFGTGKLRNVGRDLGSAIADFRQGLKGGQPHEATPPTVRRDADGQPRH' A
#
# COMPACT_ATOMS: atom_id res chain seq x y z
N MET A 1 -11.02 8.24 -38.06
CA MET A 1 -10.76 9.22 -36.99
C MET A 1 -10.57 8.44 -35.69
N PRO A 2 -9.34 8.17 -35.21
CA PRO A 2 -9.16 7.34 -34.02
C PRO A 2 -9.70 8.09 -32.80
N GLY A 3 -10.76 7.54 -32.21
CA GLY A 3 -11.50 8.11 -31.09
C GLY A 3 -10.68 8.11 -29.81
N LEU A 4 -10.60 9.28 -29.18
CA LEU A 4 -9.86 9.57 -27.96
C LEU A 4 -10.57 9.12 -26.67
N GLU A 5 -11.59 8.24 -26.77
CA GLU A 5 -12.41 7.82 -25.63
C GLU A 5 -12.35 6.31 -25.43
N SER A 6 -11.14 5.74 -25.43
CA SER A 6 -10.94 4.33 -25.11
C SER A 6 -9.92 4.17 -24.00
N PHE A 7 -10.34 3.50 -22.93
CA PHE A 7 -9.56 3.10 -21.76
C PHE A 7 -8.13 2.59 -22.09
N SER A 8 -7.93 2.05 -23.30
CA SER A 8 -6.62 1.67 -23.83
C SER A 8 -5.57 2.79 -23.83
N HIS A 9 -5.94 4.05 -24.06
CA HIS A 9 -4.97 5.15 -24.07
C HIS A 9 -4.37 5.40 -22.69
N TRP A 10 -5.22 5.40 -21.65
CA TRP A 10 -4.79 5.58 -20.26
C TRP A 10 -3.86 4.44 -19.81
N ILE A 11 -4.14 3.19 -20.23
CA ILE A 11 -3.26 2.06 -19.95
C ILE A 11 -1.89 2.25 -20.61
N VAL A 12 -1.83 2.65 -21.89
CA VAL A 12 -0.55 2.86 -22.60
C VAL A 12 0.29 3.93 -21.91
N LEU A 13 -0.32 5.01 -21.44
CA LEU A 13 0.37 6.07 -20.71
C LEU A 13 0.86 5.60 -19.33
N LEU A 14 0.08 4.78 -18.62
CA LEU A 14 0.48 4.18 -17.34
C LEU A 14 1.69 3.26 -17.52
N VAL A 15 1.68 2.42 -18.55
CA VAL A 15 2.79 1.51 -18.87
C VAL A 15 4.05 2.32 -19.20
N LEU A 16 3.92 3.37 -20.02
CA LEU A 16 5.06 4.22 -20.38
C LEU A 16 5.62 4.98 -19.16
N ALA A 17 4.75 5.50 -18.29
CA ALA A 17 5.18 6.13 -17.04
C ALA A 17 5.93 5.13 -16.15
N VAL A 18 5.41 3.92 -15.97
CA VAL A 18 6.10 2.86 -15.18
C VAL A 18 7.45 2.50 -15.79
N LEU A 19 7.58 2.47 -17.13
CA LEU A 19 8.84 2.20 -17.80
C LEU A 19 9.86 3.33 -17.60
N ILE A 20 9.44 4.60 -17.66
CA ILE A 20 10.31 5.76 -17.44
C ILE A 20 10.75 5.86 -15.97
N PHE A 21 9.82 5.70 -15.03
CA PHE A 21 10.10 5.79 -13.60
C PHE A 21 10.75 4.52 -13.03
N GLY A 22 10.60 3.38 -13.71
CA GLY A 22 11.00 2.06 -13.25
C GLY A 22 10.12 1.52 -12.13
N THR A 23 9.98 0.19 -12.06
CA THR A 23 9.13 -0.49 -11.06
C THR A 23 9.67 -0.40 -9.63
N GLY A 24 10.99 -0.27 -9.46
CA GLY A 24 11.62 -0.16 -8.14
C GLY A 24 11.24 1.12 -7.40
N LYS A 25 11.31 2.28 -8.08
CA LYS A 25 11.00 3.59 -7.51
C LYS A 25 9.49 3.73 -7.24
N LEU A 26 8.67 3.23 -8.16
CA LEU A 26 7.22 3.19 -8.02
C LEU A 26 6.76 2.30 -6.85
N ARG A 27 7.44 1.18 -6.60
CA ARG A 27 7.14 0.30 -5.45
C ARG A 27 7.48 0.95 -4.11
N ASN A 28 8.61 1.65 -4.02
CA ASN A 28 9.00 2.33 -2.79
C ASN A 28 8.03 3.47 -2.46
N VAL A 29 7.83 4.38 -3.41
CA VAL A 29 6.91 5.53 -3.25
C VAL A 29 5.46 5.05 -3.11
N GLY A 30 5.06 4.03 -3.86
CA GLY A 30 3.72 3.45 -3.78
C GLY A 30 3.43 2.77 -2.44
N ARG A 31 4.44 2.21 -1.76
CA ARG A 31 4.28 1.67 -0.39
C ARG A 31 4.03 2.79 0.61
N ASP A 32 4.81 3.87 0.55
CA ASP A 32 4.70 4.99 1.49
C ASP A 32 3.34 5.71 1.32
N LEU A 33 2.98 6.02 0.06
CA LEU A 33 1.68 6.61 -0.27
C LEU A 33 0.52 5.65 0.02
N GLY A 34 0.72 4.36 -0.24
CA GLY A 34 -0.27 3.32 0.01
C GLY A 34 -0.64 3.19 1.49
N SER A 35 0.34 3.25 2.39
CA SER A 35 0.10 3.23 3.84
C SER A 35 -0.72 4.45 4.28
N ALA A 36 -0.32 5.65 3.85
CA ALA A 36 -1.04 6.87 4.22
C ALA A 36 -2.49 6.87 3.71
N ILE A 37 -2.73 6.38 2.49
CA ILE A 37 -4.08 6.23 1.93
C ILE A 37 -4.87 5.14 2.67
N ALA A 38 -4.22 4.06 3.10
CA ALA A 38 -4.86 3.00 3.88
C ALA A 38 -5.34 3.55 5.23
N ASP A 39 -4.49 4.27 5.96
CA ASP A 39 -4.83 4.93 7.23
C ASP A 39 -5.97 5.95 7.05
N PHE A 40 -5.92 6.74 5.97
CA PHE A 40 -6.99 7.68 5.63
C PHE A 40 -8.32 6.96 5.34
N ARG A 41 -8.30 5.89 4.56
CA ARG A 41 -9.51 5.07 4.31
C ARG A 41 -10.02 4.40 5.59
N GLN A 42 -9.14 4.01 6.49
CA GLN A 42 -9.51 3.44 7.79
C GLN A 42 -10.19 4.47 8.68
N GLY A 43 -9.67 5.70 8.73
CA GLY A 43 -10.27 6.83 9.43
C GLY A 43 -11.64 7.22 8.87
N LEU A 44 -11.78 7.23 7.53
CA LEU A 44 -13.08 7.45 6.86
C LEU A 44 -14.09 6.32 7.13
N LYS A 45 -13.61 5.10 7.36
CA LYS A 45 -14.43 3.92 7.73
C LYS A 45 -14.64 3.79 9.25
N GLY A 46 -14.13 4.73 10.05
CA GLY A 46 -14.05 4.74 11.50
C GLY A 46 -15.38 4.78 12.27
N GLY A 47 -16.45 4.20 11.73
CA GLY A 47 -17.64 3.79 12.48
C GLY A 47 -17.60 2.33 12.96
N GLN A 48 -16.57 1.55 12.65
CA GLN A 48 -16.39 0.17 13.13
C GLN A 48 -14.95 -0.05 13.62
N PRO A 49 -14.73 -0.43 14.88
CA PRO A 49 -13.41 -0.65 15.44
C PRO A 49 -12.89 -2.03 15.03
N HIS A 50 -11.85 -2.09 14.19
CA HIS A 50 -11.04 -3.30 14.13
C HIS A 50 -9.57 -3.01 13.77
N GLU A 51 -8.74 -3.28 14.77
CA GLU A 51 -7.37 -3.81 14.70
C GLU A 51 -6.38 -3.10 13.76
N ALA A 52 -5.76 -2.04 14.29
CA ALA A 52 -4.36 -1.80 13.99
C ALA A 52 -3.55 -2.91 14.65
N THR A 53 -3.19 -3.96 13.89
CA THR A 53 -2.26 -5.00 14.35
C THR A 53 -0.93 -4.36 14.74
N PRO A 54 -0.52 -4.38 16.03
CA PRO A 54 0.83 -4.00 16.41
C PRO A 54 1.79 -5.06 15.86
N PRO A 55 3.02 -4.69 15.46
CA PRO A 55 3.98 -5.64 14.92
C PRO A 55 4.19 -6.73 15.95
N THR A 56 4.04 -7.98 15.52
CA THR A 56 4.42 -9.17 16.27
C THR A 56 5.94 -9.17 16.47
N VAL A 57 6.40 -8.42 17.47
CA VAL A 57 7.69 -8.60 18.14
C VAL A 57 7.40 -8.93 19.60
N ARG A 58 6.83 -10.11 19.83
CA ARG A 58 6.81 -10.83 21.12
C ARG A 58 6.87 -12.34 20.87
N ARG A 59 7.93 -12.76 20.19
CA ARG A 59 8.68 -14.00 20.47
C ARG A 59 10.09 -13.46 20.50
N ASP A 60 10.58 -13.07 21.67
CA ASP A 60 11.50 -13.91 22.42
C ASP A 60 11.47 -13.51 23.91
N ALA A 61 11.87 -14.45 24.78
CA ALA A 61 11.93 -14.35 26.24
C ALA A 61 10.62 -14.62 27.00
N ASP A 62 9.83 -15.59 26.55
CA ASP A 62 9.17 -16.50 27.50
C ASP A 62 10.10 -17.71 27.65
N GLY A 63 11.02 -17.59 28.61
CA GLY A 63 12.16 -18.47 28.81
C GLY A 63 12.41 -18.74 30.28
N GLN A 64 11.36 -19.19 30.98
CA GLN A 64 11.46 -20.12 32.13
C GLN A 64 12.09 -19.51 33.43
N PRO A 65 12.06 -20.22 34.57
CA PRO A 65 10.98 -20.23 35.54
C PRO A 65 11.47 -19.79 36.94
N ARG A 66 10.51 -19.60 37.85
CA ARG A 66 10.61 -19.54 39.32
C ARG A 66 11.93 -20.04 39.96
N HIS A 67 12.59 -19.18 40.75
CA HIS A 67 12.83 -19.36 42.19
C HIS A 67 13.36 -18.07 42.83
#